data_AF-A0AAW5F636-F1
#
_entry.id   AF-A0AAW5F636-F1
#
_cell.length_a   1.000
_cell.length_b   1.000
_cell.length_c   1.000
_cell.angle_alpha   90.00
_cell.angle_beta   90.00
_cell.angle_gamma   90.00
#
_symmetry.space_group_name_H-M   'P 1'
#
loop_
_entity.id
_entity.type
_entity.pdbx_description
1 polymer ?
#
loop_
_entity_poly.entity_id
_entity_poly.type
_entity_poly.pdbx_seq_one_letter_code
_entity_poly.pdbx_strand_id
1 'polypeptide(L)' 'MKYNLEHFSELMEQADVLAENKDELLKESDDLQFRLTSDLTRSPSSEEVQEIVREIYDKKFGKGASEFTACCFLAWCEQ' A
#
# COMPACT_ATOMS: atom_id res chain seq x y z
N MET A 1 -0.65 21.75 26.15
CA MET A 1 -1.70 20.76 25.83
C MET A 1 -2.89 21.38 25.07
N LYS A 2 -2.65 22.31 24.13
CA LYS A 2 -3.71 22.88 23.27
C LYS A 2 -3.74 22.24 21.88
N TYR A 3 -2.55 21.91 21.36
CA TYR A 3 -2.37 21.25 20.07
C TYR A 3 -3.23 19.98 19.90
N ASN A 4 -3.29 19.11 20.91
CA ASN A 4 -4.11 17.89 20.85
C ASN A 4 -5.62 18.12 20.69
N LEU A 5 -6.14 19.26 21.13
CA LEU A 5 -7.58 19.57 21.03
C LEU A 5 -7.92 20.23 19.69
N GLU A 6 -6.97 20.92 19.06
CA GLU A 6 -7.16 21.62 17.80
C GLU A 6 -7.19 20.66 16.59
N HIS A 7 -6.55 19.49 16.69
CA HIS A 7 -6.53 18.47 15.63
C HIS A 7 -7.61 17.39 15.77
N PHE A 8 -8.47 17.47 16.79
CA PHE A 8 -9.46 16.43 17.05
C PHE A 8 -10.57 16.41 15.98
N SER A 9 -10.93 17.58 15.44
CA SER A 9 -11.88 17.68 14.32
C SER A 9 -11.30 17.10 13.04
N GLU A 10 -10.01 17.35 12.76
CA GLU A 10 -9.31 16.79 11.61
C GLU A 10 -9.21 15.26 11.70
N LEU A 11 -8.93 14.72 12.90
CA LEU A 11 -8.91 13.28 13.13
C LEU A 11 -10.29 12.64 12.94
N MET A 12 -11.37 13.31 13.35
CA MET A 12 -12.74 12.83 13.17
C MET A 12 -13.13 12.86 11.69
N GLU A 13 -12.80 13.94 10.98
CA GLU A 13 -13.01 14.07 9.54
C GLU A 13 -12.24 12.99 8.77
N GLN A 14 -10.98 12.74 9.12
CA GLN A 14 -10.20 11.64 8.53
C GLN A 14 -10.80 10.26 8.83
N ALA A 15 -11.35 10.05 10.03
CA ALA A 15 -11.99 8.80 10.40
C ALA A 15 -13.29 8.57 9.64
N ASP A 16 -14.09 9.61 9.41
CA ASP A 16 -15.32 9.56 8.62
C ASP A 16 -15.00 9.28 7.14
N VAL A 17 -14.02 9.99 6.56
CA VAL A 17 -13.52 9.73 5.19
C VAL A 17 -12.99 8.30 5.06
N LEU A 18 -12.28 7.79 6.08
CA LEU A 18 -11.79 6.41 6.08
C LEU A 18 -12.94 5.40 6.18
N ALA A 19 -13.98 5.70 6.96
CA ALA A 19 -15.16 4.84 7.11
C ALA A 19 -15.96 4.75 5.81
N GLU A 20 -16.11 5.87 5.09
CA GLU A 20 -16.79 5.93 3.79
C GLU A 20 -16.03 5.16 2.71
N ASN A 21 -14.70 5.29 2.67
CA ASN A 21 -13.87 4.64 1.65
C ASN A 21 -13.43 3.22 2.01
N LYS A 22 -13.77 2.74 3.22
CA LYS A 22 -13.29 1.44 3.74
C LYS A 22 -13.64 0.29 2.82
N ASP A 23 -14.88 0.24 2.34
CA ASP A 23 -15.35 -0.88 1.51
C ASP A 23 -14.67 -0.90 0.15
N GLU A 24 -14.41 0.26 -0.44
CA GLU A 24 -13.64 0.39 -1.68
C GLU A 24 -12.18 -0.01 -1.48
N LEU A 25 -11.55 0.46 -0.40
CA LEU A 25 -10.17 0.09 -0.03
C LEU A 25 -10.02 -1.42 0.19
N LEU A 26 -10.98 -2.04 0.87
CA LEU A 26 -10.98 -3.49 1.09
C LEU A 26 -11.14 -4.25 -0.23
N LYS A 27 -12.06 -3.82 -1.09
CA LYS A 27 -12.29 -4.45 -2.40
C LYS A 27 -11.06 -4.36 -3.31
N GLU A 28 -10.40 -3.22 -3.35
CA GLU A 28 -9.16 -3.05 -4.11
C GLU A 28 -8.03 -3.92 -3.57
N SER A 29 -7.96 -4.09 -2.24
CA SER A 29 -6.99 -4.99 -1.62
C SER A 29 -7.24 -6.45 -2.01
N ASP A 30 -8.50 -6.88 -2.01
CA ASP A 30 -8.89 -8.24 -2.39
C ASP A 30 -8.62 -8.50 -3.87
N ASP A 31 -8.89 -7.55 -4.76
CA ASP A 31 -8.59 -7.67 -6.19
C ASP A 31 -7.09 -7.84 -6.46
N LEU A 32 -6.25 -7.05 -5.77
CA LEU A 32 -4.80 -7.17 -5.89
C LEU A 32 -4.28 -8.50 -5.38
N GLN A 33 -4.79 -8.97 -4.24
CA GLN A 33 -4.45 -10.29 -3.71
C GLN A 33 -4.91 -11.40 -4.65
N PHE A 34 -6.10 -11.28 -5.24
CA PHE A 34 -6.60 -12.23 -6.22
C PHE A 34 -5.73 -12.26 -7.47
N ARG A 35 -5.40 -11.10 -8.07
CA ARG A 35 -4.50 -11.00 -9.23
C ARG A 35 -3.15 -11.65 -8.93
N LEU A 36 -2.57 -11.39 -7.77
CA LEU A 36 -1.29 -11.96 -7.35
C LEU A 36 -1.32 -13.48 -7.18
N THR A 37 -2.45 -14.02 -6.69
CA THR A 37 -2.59 -15.45 -6.35
C THR A 37 -3.29 -16.27 -7.43
N SER A 38 -3.80 -15.63 -8.48
CA SER A 38 -4.54 -16.26 -9.58
C SER A 38 -3.71 -17.33 -10.31
N ASP A 39 -2.40 -17.12 -10.41
CA ASP A 39 -1.47 -18.04 -11.05
C ASP A 39 -0.13 -18.07 -10.31
N LEU A 40 0.00 -19.05 -9.41
CA LEU A 40 1.20 -19.27 -8.61
C LEU A 40 2.35 -19.92 -9.39
N THR A 41 2.16 -20.25 -10.67
CA THR A 41 3.23 -20.82 -11.51
C THR A 41 4.12 -19.74 -12.12
N ARG A 42 3.69 -18.48 -12.08
CA ARG A 42 4.44 -17.34 -12.62
C ARG A 42 5.71 -17.07 -11.82
N SER A 43 6.76 -16.67 -12.53
CA SER A 43 7.99 -16.23 -11.87
C SER A 43 7.70 -15.03 -10.97
N PRO A 44 8.17 -15.02 -9.72
CA PRO A 44 8.12 -13.84 -8.86
C PRO A 44 8.78 -12.61 -9.51
N SER A 45 9.77 -12.80 -10.38
CA SER A 45 10.47 -11.74 -11.10
C SER A 45 9.81 -11.31 -12.40
N SER A 46 8.66 -11.89 -12.76
CA SER A 46 7.93 -11.48 -13.97
C SER A 46 7.40 -10.07 -13.82
N GLU A 47 7.36 -9.32 -14.93
CA GLU A 47 6.89 -7.93 -14.95
C GLU A 47 5.49 -7.80 -14.36
N GLU A 48 4.56 -8.69 -14.74
CA GLU A 48 3.20 -8.72 -14.22
C GLU A 48 3.15 -8.88 -12.69
N VAL A 49 3.91 -9.83 -12.12
CA VAL A 49 3.96 -10.05 -10.67
C VAL A 49 4.60 -8.87 -9.96
N GLN A 50 5.67 -8.30 -10.52
CA GLN A 50 6.36 -7.14 -9.96
C GLN A 50 5.47 -5.88 -9.99
N GLU A 51 4.67 -5.69 -11.04
CA GLU A 51 3.70 -4.59 -11.11
C GLU A 51 2.62 -4.70 -10.04
N ILE A 52 2.07 -5.90 -9.83
CA ILE A 52 1.07 -6.15 -8.78
C ILE A 52 1.68 -5.88 -7.40
N VAL A 53 2.91 -6.37 -7.15
CA VAL A 53 3.61 -6.13 -5.87
C VAL A 53 3.89 -4.65 -5.67
N ARG A 54 4.30 -3.93 -6.72
CA ARG A 54 4.52 -2.48 -6.67
C ARG A 54 3.24 -1.74 -6.28
N GLU A 55 2.12 -2.08 -6.91
CA GLU A 55 0.81 -1.52 -6.63
C GLU A 55 0.38 -1.78 -5.17
N ILE A 56 0.61 -2.99 -4.66
CA ILE A 56 0.34 -3.35 -3.26
C ILE A 56 1.13 -2.48 -2.29
N TYR A 57 2.43 -2.29 -2.53
CA TYR A 57 3.27 -1.47 -1.65
C TYR A 57 2.86 0.00 -1.67
N ASP A 58 2.62 0.56 -2.85
CA ASP A 58 2.25 1.96 -2.99
C ASP A 58 0.85 2.25 -2.41
N LYS A 59 -0.11 1.32 -2.54
CA LYS A 59 -1.43 1.48 -1.92
C LYS A 59 -1.39 1.31 -0.40
N LYS A 60 -0.58 0.37 0.11
CA LYS A 60 -0.54 0.07 1.55
C LYS A 60 0.28 1.07 2.35
N PHE A 61 1.37 1.58 1.78
CA PHE A 61 2.35 2.40 2.49
C PHE A 61 2.49 3.81 1.93
N GLY A 62 1.73 4.14 0.88
CA GLY A 62 1.76 5.44 0.20
C GLY A 62 2.59 5.41 -1.08
N LYS A 63 2.26 6.29 -2.00
CA LYS A 63 2.89 6.38 -3.32
C LYS A 63 4.42 6.54 -3.20
N GLY A 64 5.16 5.69 -3.91
CA GLY A 64 6.63 5.68 -3.90
C GLY A 64 7.24 4.77 -2.83
N ALA A 65 6.43 4.15 -1.98
CA ALA A 65 6.91 3.17 -1.01
C ALA A 65 7.58 1.98 -1.70
N SER A 66 7.05 1.52 -2.85
CA SER A 66 7.68 0.43 -3.58
C SER A 66 9.09 0.76 -4.04
N GLU A 67 9.29 1.98 -4.57
CA GLU A 67 10.58 2.45 -5.07
C GLU A 67 11.57 2.65 -3.91
N PHE A 68 11.11 3.23 -2.81
CA PHE A 68 11.89 3.34 -1.59
C PHE A 68 12.35 1.97 -1.09
N THR A 69 11.45 0.98 -1.01
CA THR A 69 11.82 -0.38 -0.55
C THR A 69 12.80 -1.08 -1.49
N ALA A 70 12.66 -0.90 -2.80
CA ALA A 70 13.60 -1.42 -3.78
C ALA A 70 14.99 -0.78 -3.63
N CYS A 71 15.05 0.55 -3.47
CA CYS A 71 16.30 1.27 -3.20
C CYS A 71 16.97 0.78 -1.91
N CYS A 72 16.21 0.60 -0.82
CA CYS A 72 16.74 0.06 0.43
C CYS A 72 17.30 -1.34 0.27
N PHE A 73 16.64 -2.21 -0.50
CA PHE A 73 17.12 -3.56 -0.77
C PHE A 73 18.43 -3.56 -1.56
N LEU A 74 18.54 -2.73 -2.60
CA LEU A 74 19.76 -2.58 -3.38
C LEU A 74 20.93 -2.08 -2.51
N ALA A 75 20.70 -1.04 -1.70
CA ALA A 75 21.70 -0.51 -0.78
C ALA A 75 22.13 -1.52 0.31
N TRP A 76 21.25 -2.47 0.66
CA TRP A 76 21.60 -3.57 1.57
C TRP A 76 22.46 -4.64 0.87
N CYS A 77 22.16 -4.98 -0.38
CA CYS A 77 22.89 -5.98 -1.15
C CYS A 77 24.31 -5.52 -1.56
N GLU A 78 24.58 -4.22 -1.59
CA GLU A 78 25.89 -3.65 -1.90
C GLU A 78 26.85 -3.56 -0.68
N GLN A 79 26.40 -3.96 0.51
CA GLN A 79 27.22 -4.06 1.74
C GLN A 79 27.74 -5.47 1.97
#